data_AF-A0A150ACL2-F1
#
_entry.id   AF-A0A150ACL2-F1
#
_cell.length_a   1.000
_cell.length_b   1.000
_cell.length_c   1.000
_cell.angle_alpha   90.00
_cell.angle_beta   90.00
_cell.angle_gamma   90.00
#
_symmetry.space_group_name_H-M   'P 1'
#
loop_
_entity.id
_entity.type
_entity.pdbx_description
1 polymer ?
#
loop_
_entity_poly.entity_id
_entity_poly.type
_entity_poly.pdbx_seq_one_letter_code
_entity_poly.pdbx_strand_id
1 'polypeptide(L)'
;MENKIYDYIVIGSGFGGSVSAMRLAEKGYSVLVIEKGKRLEVKKLPKTDWNIRRFLWAPIIKCFGPQSLTFFKEVFILGGVGVGGGSNVYGNTHMYPQDHFFQNKAWSHLDKDWKATLKPYYDKAKFMLGTIPFKDLHEEDFILKEIAQDMGQEASFGGVNVGVYYEGENGVDPYFKGLGPKRDACQKCAGCMLGCQFNSKNTLEKNYLFFAEKFGAEILPETKVTGIEKINEEYLVSVENSTSIFTKNKRTLKAKGVVVSAGVIGTMKLLLKEKYETGKLKNISNRLGFNIRTNSEMLCGISNADRKLNNSIAISSYFNPDENTHIEVVKYNTDSGAMGRMSALATGPARTGVRFAKLIGNIATKPIQFLKSTFKIRKWGRSSLILLVMQSLEESMTLKWSKGLFGGKLKFDPKNSFAVPAYIDVGQKVMHRYAEKVSGIPLNAGSEILLNTPMTAHILGGCNMGKDAEEGVVNEKFEVHNYPNLYVLDGSIIPCNLGVNPSLTITSLSEYAMSHIPEKEGNRNVSLEEQMRVIGKSESSEKSQILK
;
A
#
# COMPACT_ATOMS: atom_id res chain seq x y z
N MET A 1 22.87 17.40 14.23
CA MET A 1 22.52 16.06 13.69
C MET A 1 23.72 15.30 13.11
N GLU A 2 24.69 15.94 12.46
CA GLU A 2 25.75 15.23 11.70
C GLU A 2 26.70 14.33 12.52
N ASN A 3 26.82 14.53 13.84
CA ASN A 3 27.64 13.68 14.72
C ASN A 3 26.84 12.68 15.58
N LYS A 4 25.51 12.63 15.45
CA LYS A 4 24.67 11.69 16.22
C LYS A 4 24.64 10.34 15.52
N ILE A 5 24.95 9.28 16.26
CA ILE A 5 24.79 7.89 15.81
C ILE A 5 23.46 7.40 16.37
N TYR A 6 22.55 6.98 15.49
CA TYR A 6 21.29 6.37 15.89
C TYR A 6 21.47 4.88 16.15
N ASP A 7 20.68 4.32 17.05
CA ASP A 7 20.63 2.86 17.16
C ASP A 7 20.01 2.29 15.88
N TYR A 8 18.92 2.90 15.38
CA TYR A 8 18.31 2.53 14.10
C TYR A 8 17.94 3.73 13.22
N ILE A 9 18.22 3.62 11.91
CA ILE A 9 17.60 4.47 10.88
C ILE A 9 16.55 3.65 10.13
N VAL A 10 15.33 4.17 10.04
CA VAL A 10 14.23 3.59 9.27
C VAL A 10 14.03 4.40 7.98
N ILE A 11 14.13 3.75 6.83
CA ILE A 11 14.08 4.37 5.51
C ILE A 11 12.67 4.20 4.94
N GLY A 12 11.88 5.27 4.94
CA GLY A 12 10.48 5.26 4.52
C GLY A 12 9.54 5.12 5.71
N SER A 13 8.41 5.83 5.64
CA SER A 13 7.44 5.93 6.73
C SER A 13 6.09 5.25 6.42
N GLY A 14 6.09 4.31 5.47
CA GLY A 14 4.92 3.49 5.14
C GLY A 14 4.61 2.43 6.20
N PHE A 15 3.76 1.45 5.86
CA PHE A 15 3.26 0.44 6.83
C PHE A 15 4.38 -0.21 7.65
N GLY A 16 5.36 -0.85 7.00
CA GLY A 16 6.43 -1.51 7.75
C GLY A 16 7.41 -0.55 8.44
N GLY A 17 7.70 0.60 7.82
CA GLY A 17 8.57 1.61 8.44
C GLY A 17 7.95 2.23 9.69
N SER A 18 6.64 2.49 9.69
CA SER A 18 5.94 3.05 10.85
C SER A 18 5.89 2.09 12.04
N VAL A 19 5.63 0.80 11.78
CA VAL A 19 5.69 -0.26 12.80
C VAL A 19 7.09 -0.35 13.39
N SER A 20 8.10 -0.40 12.52
CA SER A 20 9.50 -0.48 12.91
C SER A 20 9.89 0.70 13.79
N ALA A 21 9.52 1.91 13.37
CA ALA A 21 9.83 3.12 14.12
C ALA A 21 9.21 3.12 15.52
N MET A 22 7.92 2.78 15.63
CA MET A 22 7.23 2.74 16.91
C MET A 22 7.82 1.69 17.83
N ARG A 23 7.96 0.45 17.36
CA ARG A 23 8.38 -0.67 18.21
C ARG A 23 9.84 -0.56 18.64
N LEU A 24 10.71 -0.02 17.79
CA LEU A 24 12.09 0.28 18.18
C LEU A 24 12.15 1.40 19.24
N ALA A 25 11.42 2.49 19.04
CA ALA A 25 11.40 3.59 20.00
C ALA A 25 10.78 3.18 21.35
N GLU A 26 9.68 2.41 21.31
CA GLU A 26 9.04 1.82 22.49
C GLU A 26 10.01 0.93 23.29
N LYS A 27 10.93 0.24 22.61
CA LYS A 27 12.00 -0.58 23.21
C LYS A 27 13.22 0.22 23.68
N GLY A 28 13.16 1.55 23.64
CA GLY A 28 14.20 2.46 24.15
C GLY A 28 15.33 2.78 23.16
N TYR A 29 15.22 2.32 21.91
CA TYR A 29 16.21 2.64 20.88
C TYR A 29 16.07 4.07 20.38
N SER A 30 17.20 4.72 20.07
CA SER A 30 17.19 5.99 19.34
C SER A 30 16.90 5.75 17.86
N VAL A 31 15.80 6.30 17.36
CA VAL A 31 15.29 6.02 16.01
C VAL A 31 15.17 7.29 15.18
N LEU A 32 15.66 7.25 13.95
CA LEU A 32 15.40 8.27 12.93
C LEU A 32 14.65 7.65 11.75
N VAL A 33 13.47 8.19 11.44
CA VAL A 33 12.69 7.85 10.25
C VAL A 33 12.98 8.86 9.15
N ILE A 34 13.35 8.40 7.96
CA ILE A 34 13.67 9.26 6.82
C ILE A 34 12.60 9.08 5.74
N GLU A 35 11.89 10.15 5.40
CA GLU A 35 10.79 10.12 4.42
C GLU A 35 11.04 11.08 3.25
N LYS A 36 10.93 10.56 2.03
CA LYS A 36 11.13 11.35 0.80
C LYS A 36 9.99 12.35 0.56
N GLY A 37 8.81 12.09 1.09
CA GLY A 37 7.65 12.96 0.95
C GLY A 37 7.54 14.03 2.03
N LYS A 38 6.53 14.89 1.88
CA LYS A 38 6.16 15.89 2.88
C LYS A 38 5.32 15.26 4.00
N ARG A 39 5.32 15.89 5.18
CA ARG A 39 4.22 15.70 6.14
C ARG A 39 2.98 16.39 5.57
N LEU A 40 1.86 15.68 5.47
CA LEU A 40 0.69 16.16 4.73
C LEU A 40 -0.29 16.86 5.66
N GLU A 41 -0.38 18.18 5.55
CA GLU A 41 -1.39 18.94 6.29
C GLU A 41 -2.78 18.72 5.69
N VAL A 42 -3.75 18.36 6.53
CA VAL A 42 -5.16 18.12 6.13
C VAL A 42 -5.72 19.28 5.29
N LYS A 43 -5.45 20.54 5.69
CA LYS A 43 -5.90 21.76 4.98
C LYS A 43 -5.29 21.91 3.57
N LYS A 44 -4.18 21.25 3.28
CA LYS A 44 -3.45 21.31 2.01
C LYS A 44 -3.74 20.11 1.10
N LEU A 45 -4.47 19.10 1.57
CA LEU A 45 -4.87 17.96 0.75
C LEU A 45 -5.77 18.39 -0.43
N PRO A 46 -5.73 17.67 -1.56
CA PRO A 46 -6.57 17.96 -2.70
C PRO A 46 -8.04 17.63 -2.39
N LYS A 47 -8.95 18.56 -2.73
CA LYS A 47 -10.41 18.29 -2.69
C LYS A 47 -10.86 17.32 -3.80
N THR A 48 -10.07 17.24 -4.87
CA THR A 48 -10.30 16.42 -6.06
C THR A 48 -8.96 16.08 -6.70
N ASP A 49 -8.86 14.92 -7.34
CA ASP A 49 -7.70 14.46 -8.12
C ASP A 49 -7.40 15.36 -9.34
N TRP A 50 -8.32 16.23 -9.76
CA TRP A 50 -8.05 17.28 -10.76
C TRP A 50 -7.05 18.33 -10.27
N ASN A 51 -6.84 18.46 -8.97
CA ASN A 51 -5.78 19.31 -8.43
C ASN A 51 -4.44 18.58 -8.51
N ILE A 52 -3.94 18.40 -9.73
CA ILE A 52 -2.73 17.62 -10.05
C ILE A 52 -1.53 18.02 -9.19
N ARG A 53 -1.36 19.32 -8.93
CA ARG A 53 -0.25 19.84 -8.11
C ARG A 53 -0.28 19.35 -6.66
N ARG A 54 -1.47 19.17 -6.09
CA ARG A 54 -1.68 18.69 -4.72
C ARG A 54 -2.02 17.20 -4.65
N PHE A 55 -2.33 16.57 -5.78
CA PHE A 55 -2.63 15.15 -5.87
C PHE A 55 -1.40 14.33 -6.23
N LEU A 56 -0.65 14.70 -7.27
CA LEU A 56 0.50 13.94 -7.74
C LEU A 56 1.80 14.31 -7.02
N TRP A 57 2.65 13.31 -6.81
CA TRP A 57 4.04 13.42 -6.43
C TRP A 57 4.91 13.47 -7.69
N ALA A 58 5.29 14.67 -8.10
CA ALA A 58 6.24 14.91 -9.19
C ALA A 58 7.11 16.14 -8.85
N PRO A 59 8.17 15.97 -8.01
CA PRO A 59 8.98 17.09 -7.53
C PRO A 59 9.60 17.96 -8.62
N ILE A 60 9.94 17.37 -9.78
CA ILE A 60 10.54 18.08 -10.93
C ILE A 60 9.64 19.23 -11.42
N ILE A 61 8.32 19.04 -11.35
CA ILE A 61 7.32 20.05 -11.73
C ILE A 61 6.60 20.64 -10.50
N LYS A 62 7.24 20.58 -9.32
CA LYS A 62 6.73 21.12 -8.04
C LYS A 62 5.34 20.61 -7.64
N CYS A 63 5.02 19.37 -8.00
CA CYS A 63 3.85 18.64 -7.50
C CYS A 63 4.29 17.80 -6.29
N PHE A 64 3.64 18.02 -5.14
CA PHE A 64 4.01 17.41 -3.85
C PHE A 64 2.81 16.76 -3.17
N GLY A 65 1.89 16.22 -3.98
CA GLY A 65 0.76 15.45 -3.51
C GLY A 65 1.14 14.03 -3.11
N PRO A 66 0.18 13.29 -2.55
CA PRO A 66 0.48 11.99 -1.96
C PRO A 66 0.46 10.83 -2.96
N GLN A 67 -0.08 11.01 -4.16
CA GLN A 67 -0.17 9.98 -5.20
C GLN A 67 1.08 9.97 -6.08
N SER A 68 1.82 8.88 -6.11
CA SER A 68 2.91 8.64 -7.07
C SER A 68 2.48 7.68 -8.17
N LEU A 69 3.03 7.89 -9.35
CA LEU A 69 2.80 7.11 -10.55
C LEU A 69 4.17 6.66 -11.07
N THR A 70 4.38 5.35 -11.22
CA THR A 70 5.64 4.79 -11.72
C THR A 70 5.36 3.85 -12.87
N PHE A 71 5.86 4.19 -14.05
CA PHE A 71 5.60 3.44 -15.28
C PHE A 71 6.79 2.56 -15.68
N PHE A 72 6.53 1.29 -15.90
CA PHE A 72 7.38 0.35 -16.62
C PHE A 72 6.60 -0.25 -17.79
N LYS A 73 7.30 -0.84 -18.77
CA LYS A 73 6.63 -1.52 -19.89
C LYS A 73 5.76 -2.67 -19.39
N GLU A 74 6.24 -3.38 -18.38
CA GLU A 74 5.61 -4.59 -17.83
C GLU A 74 4.50 -4.27 -16.81
N VAL A 75 4.54 -3.12 -16.14
CA VAL A 75 3.55 -2.75 -15.12
C VAL A 75 3.48 -1.24 -14.90
N PHE A 76 2.27 -0.72 -14.68
CA PHE A 76 2.03 0.65 -14.23
C PHE A 76 1.64 0.66 -12.75
N ILE A 77 2.44 1.31 -11.91
CA ILE A 77 2.35 1.21 -10.45
C ILE A 77 1.83 2.52 -9.85
N LEU A 78 0.80 2.39 -9.02
CA LEU A 78 0.26 3.44 -8.16
C LEU A 78 0.85 3.28 -6.75
N GLY A 79 1.35 4.35 -6.15
CA GLY A 79 1.92 4.28 -4.80
C GLY A 79 1.77 5.57 -4.00
N GLY A 80 1.90 5.50 -2.67
CA GLY A 80 1.83 6.67 -1.80
C GLY A 80 3.20 7.29 -1.47
N VAL A 81 3.25 8.61 -1.32
CA VAL A 81 4.42 9.36 -0.87
C VAL A 81 4.00 10.40 0.18
N GLY A 82 4.83 10.60 1.20
CA GLY A 82 4.52 11.46 2.34
C GLY A 82 4.76 10.73 3.64
N VAL A 83 4.79 11.47 4.76
CA VAL A 83 4.85 10.85 6.09
C VAL A 83 3.61 9.96 6.26
N GLY A 84 3.80 8.66 6.46
CA GLY A 84 2.73 7.64 6.44
C GLY A 84 2.58 6.89 5.10
N GLY A 85 3.35 7.22 4.07
CA GLY A 85 3.44 6.49 2.80
C GLY A 85 2.08 6.18 2.14
N GLY A 86 1.88 4.91 1.78
CA GLY A 86 0.64 4.40 1.15
C GLY A 86 -0.64 4.67 1.93
N SER A 87 -0.57 4.77 3.25
CA SER A 87 -1.77 5.03 4.08
C SER A 87 -2.43 6.37 3.77
N ASN A 88 -1.69 7.32 3.16
CA ASN A 88 -2.24 8.60 2.75
C ASN A 88 -3.20 8.48 1.57
N VAL A 89 -3.03 7.53 0.66
CA VAL A 89 -3.79 7.41 -0.60
C VAL A 89 -4.54 6.09 -0.79
N TYR A 90 -4.42 5.13 0.12
CA TYR A 90 -5.17 3.87 0.04
C TYR A 90 -6.66 3.98 0.46
N GLY A 91 -7.44 2.95 0.13
CA GLY A 91 -8.86 2.79 0.45
C GLY A 91 -9.20 2.38 1.90
N ASN A 92 -8.19 2.07 2.74
CA ASN A 92 -8.32 1.59 4.13
C ASN A 92 -8.80 0.16 4.34
N THR A 93 -8.80 -0.66 3.30
CA THR A 93 -9.20 -2.06 3.41
C THR A 93 -8.14 -2.90 4.12
N HIS A 94 -8.56 -3.73 5.08
CA HIS A 94 -7.73 -4.59 5.91
C HIS A 94 -8.23 -6.04 5.89
N MET A 95 -7.97 -6.72 4.77
CA MET A 95 -8.41 -8.08 4.55
C MET A 95 -7.38 -9.09 5.08
N TYR A 96 -7.87 -10.17 5.67
CA TYR A 96 -7.04 -11.30 6.10
C TYR A 96 -6.86 -12.25 4.91
N PRO A 97 -5.62 -12.62 4.53
CA PRO A 97 -5.40 -13.53 3.41
C PRO A 97 -6.01 -14.91 3.63
N GLN A 98 -6.34 -15.61 2.55
CA GLN A 98 -6.77 -17.00 2.58
C GLN A 98 -5.58 -17.96 2.78
N ASP A 99 -5.86 -19.25 2.97
CA ASP A 99 -4.86 -20.26 3.38
C ASP A 99 -3.77 -20.52 2.35
N HIS A 100 -4.03 -20.28 1.06
CA HIS A 100 -3.02 -20.41 -0.01
C HIS A 100 -1.80 -19.52 0.24
N PHE A 101 -1.96 -18.38 0.91
CA PHE A 101 -0.85 -17.48 1.25
C PHE A 101 0.09 -18.13 2.28
N PHE A 102 -0.48 -18.67 3.35
CA PHE A 102 0.28 -19.25 4.46
C PHE A 102 0.92 -20.58 4.08
N GLN A 103 0.27 -21.35 3.21
CA GLN A 103 0.75 -22.66 2.74
C GLN A 103 1.65 -22.57 1.51
N ASN A 104 1.87 -21.37 0.98
CA ASN A 104 2.58 -21.15 -0.27
C ASN A 104 4.01 -21.71 -0.25
N LYS A 105 4.40 -22.42 -1.32
CA LYS A 105 5.74 -23.02 -1.43
C LYS A 105 6.88 -22.00 -1.35
N ALA A 106 6.61 -20.71 -1.62
CA ALA A 106 7.60 -19.64 -1.50
C ALA A 106 8.17 -19.46 -0.09
N TRP A 107 7.51 -19.96 0.96
CA TRP A 107 8.01 -19.89 2.35
C TRP A 107 7.54 -21.02 3.27
N SER A 108 6.62 -21.89 2.83
CA SER A 108 6.16 -23.03 3.65
C SER A 108 7.21 -24.12 3.83
N HIS A 109 8.24 -24.15 2.96
CA HIS A 109 9.41 -25.04 3.08
C HIS A 109 10.32 -24.71 4.29
N LEU A 110 10.03 -23.65 5.03
CA LEU A 110 10.74 -23.29 6.26
C LEU A 110 10.17 -24.01 7.50
N ASP A 111 9.36 -25.05 7.30
CA ASP A 111 8.79 -25.95 8.32
C ASP A 111 8.13 -25.22 9.51
N LYS A 112 7.39 -24.15 9.20
CA LYS A 112 6.73 -23.28 10.18
C LYS A 112 5.26 -23.09 9.82
N ASP A 113 4.38 -23.24 10.80
CA ASP A 113 2.97 -22.84 10.65
C ASP A 113 2.88 -21.31 10.65
N TRP A 114 2.98 -20.71 9.48
CA TRP A 114 2.92 -19.26 9.30
C TRP A 114 1.56 -18.67 9.70
N LYS A 115 0.46 -19.43 9.55
CA LYS A 115 -0.87 -18.93 9.90
C LYS A 115 -1.00 -18.78 11.42
N ALA A 116 -0.64 -19.83 12.16
CA ALA A 116 -0.63 -19.79 13.62
C ALA A 116 0.40 -18.78 14.15
N THR A 117 1.61 -18.77 13.57
CA THR A 117 2.69 -17.85 13.96
C THR A 117 2.28 -16.39 13.79
N LEU A 118 1.64 -16.03 12.67
CA LEU A 118 1.32 -14.63 12.36
C LEU A 118 0.01 -14.15 12.98
N LYS A 119 -0.87 -15.06 13.41
CA LYS A 119 -2.20 -14.71 13.95
C LYS A 119 -2.17 -13.64 15.05
N PRO A 120 -1.32 -13.71 16.09
CA PRO A 120 -1.25 -12.67 17.12
C PRO A 120 -0.85 -11.29 16.56
N TYR A 121 -0.01 -11.28 15.53
CA TYR A 121 0.48 -10.05 14.90
C TYR A 121 -0.57 -9.44 13.95
N TYR A 122 -1.39 -10.27 13.32
CA TYR A 122 -2.59 -9.81 12.62
C TYR A 122 -3.58 -9.16 13.58
N ASP A 123 -3.81 -9.74 14.76
CA ASP A 123 -4.73 -9.16 15.75
C ASP A 123 -4.18 -7.81 16.26
N LYS A 124 -2.89 -7.74 16.55
CA LYS A 124 -2.20 -6.50 16.93
C LYS A 124 -2.25 -5.44 15.83
N ALA A 125 -1.99 -5.82 14.58
CA ALA A 125 -2.09 -4.93 13.43
C ALA A 125 -3.52 -4.41 13.22
N LYS A 126 -4.53 -5.29 13.34
CA LYS A 126 -5.95 -4.90 13.26
C LYS A 126 -6.31 -3.86 14.32
N PHE A 127 -5.88 -4.09 15.56
CA PHE A 127 -6.07 -3.16 16.66
C PHE A 127 -5.45 -1.79 16.36
N MET A 128 -4.15 -1.75 16.07
CA MET A 128 -3.43 -0.50 15.82
C MET A 128 -3.97 0.27 14.61
N LEU A 129 -4.38 -0.44 13.55
CA LEU A 129 -4.97 0.15 12.37
C LEU A 129 -6.45 0.55 12.56
N GLY A 130 -7.08 0.21 13.69
CA GLY A 130 -8.48 0.54 13.98
C GLY A 130 -9.46 -0.20 13.07
N THR A 131 -9.17 -1.48 12.81
CA THR A 131 -9.91 -2.29 11.84
C THR A 131 -11.28 -2.70 12.38
N ILE A 132 -12.34 -2.35 11.65
CA ILE A 132 -13.71 -2.74 11.95
C ILE A 132 -14.40 -3.34 10.71
N PRO A 133 -15.37 -4.25 10.86
CA PRO A 133 -16.19 -4.70 9.75
C PRO A 133 -17.06 -3.55 9.23
N PHE A 134 -17.03 -3.31 7.92
CA PHE A 134 -17.86 -2.30 7.27
C PHE A 134 -19.27 -2.84 7.02
N LYS A 135 -20.29 -2.10 7.47
CA LYS A 135 -21.70 -2.54 7.41
C LYS A 135 -22.63 -1.56 6.68
N ASP A 136 -22.19 -0.35 6.38
CA ASP A 136 -23.02 0.67 5.72
C ASP A 136 -22.96 0.48 4.19
N LEU A 137 -23.58 -0.61 3.73
CA LEU A 137 -23.67 -0.98 2.32
C LEU A 137 -24.80 -0.21 1.63
N HIS A 138 -24.56 0.20 0.38
CA HIS A 138 -25.48 1.01 -0.43
C HIS A 138 -25.89 0.29 -1.71
N GLU A 139 -26.69 0.96 -2.54
CA GLU A 139 -27.20 0.43 -3.81
C GLU A 139 -26.10 -0.19 -4.69
N GLU A 140 -24.93 0.47 -4.81
CA GLU A 140 -23.80 -0.08 -5.58
C GLU A 140 -23.26 -1.40 -5.03
N ASP A 141 -23.33 -1.61 -3.72
CA ASP A 141 -22.86 -2.84 -3.08
C ASP A 141 -23.87 -3.98 -3.30
N PHE A 142 -25.17 -3.68 -3.27
CA PHE A 142 -26.21 -4.67 -3.55
C PHE A 142 -26.25 -5.10 -5.01
N ILE A 143 -25.89 -4.21 -5.96
CA ILE A 143 -25.70 -4.61 -7.36
C ILE A 143 -24.57 -5.63 -7.48
N LEU A 144 -23.46 -5.46 -6.76
CA LEU A 144 -22.38 -6.44 -6.72
C LEU A 144 -22.88 -7.77 -6.13
N LYS A 145 -23.69 -7.71 -5.06
CA LYS A 145 -24.32 -8.90 -4.46
C LYS A 145 -25.22 -9.64 -5.46
N GLU A 146 -26.05 -8.95 -6.23
CA GLU A 146 -26.87 -9.55 -7.27
C GLU A 146 -26.02 -10.22 -8.35
N ILE A 147 -24.89 -9.61 -8.74
CA ILE A 147 -23.97 -10.24 -9.70
C ILE A 147 -23.35 -11.52 -9.10
N ALA A 148 -23.01 -11.49 -7.82
CA ALA A 148 -22.54 -12.69 -7.12
C ALA A 148 -23.63 -13.78 -7.12
N GLN A 149 -24.90 -13.43 -6.91
CA GLN A 149 -26.04 -14.34 -7.06
C GLN A 149 -26.15 -14.90 -8.48
N ASP A 150 -26.11 -14.04 -9.51
CA ASP A 150 -26.17 -14.43 -10.93
C ASP A 150 -25.03 -15.38 -11.34
N MET A 151 -23.92 -15.35 -10.58
CA MET A 151 -22.74 -16.19 -10.78
C MET A 151 -22.70 -17.42 -9.85
N GLY A 152 -23.72 -17.63 -9.01
CA GLY A 152 -23.77 -18.75 -8.06
C GLY A 152 -22.80 -18.61 -6.88
N GLN A 153 -22.34 -17.39 -6.58
CA GLN A 153 -21.32 -17.07 -5.58
C GLN A 153 -21.81 -16.07 -4.53
N GLU A 154 -23.12 -15.97 -4.28
CA GLU A 154 -23.67 -15.05 -3.27
C GLU A 154 -23.02 -15.24 -1.88
N ALA A 155 -22.73 -16.48 -1.50
CA ALA A 155 -22.15 -16.81 -0.20
C ALA A 155 -20.75 -16.20 0.02
N SER A 156 -20.06 -15.79 -1.04
CA SER A 156 -18.75 -15.13 -0.94
C SER A 156 -18.83 -13.60 -0.87
N PHE A 157 -20.02 -13.02 -1.02
CA PHE A 157 -20.24 -11.57 -0.92
C PHE A 157 -20.14 -11.09 0.54
N GLY A 158 -19.48 -9.96 0.75
CA GLY A 158 -19.41 -9.33 2.06
C GLY A 158 -18.97 -7.87 2.04
N GLY A 159 -19.16 -7.20 3.16
CA GLY A 159 -18.53 -5.90 3.45
C GLY A 159 -17.06 -6.09 3.78
N VAL A 160 -16.22 -5.15 3.36
CA VAL A 160 -14.78 -5.18 3.68
C VAL A 160 -14.52 -4.86 5.16
N ASN A 161 -13.31 -5.13 5.64
CA ASN A 161 -12.85 -4.59 6.93
C ASN A 161 -12.05 -3.31 6.68
N VAL A 162 -12.26 -2.26 7.49
CA VAL A 162 -11.68 -0.93 7.23
C VAL A 162 -11.11 -0.23 8.46
N GLY A 163 -10.06 0.58 8.26
CA GLY A 163 -9.45 1.45 9.27
C GLY A 163 -9.94 2.90 9.22
N VAL A 164 -11.24 3.12 9.48
CA VAL A 164 -11.84 4.45 9.50
C VAL A 164 -12.75 4.60 10.71
N TYR A 165 -12.67 5.75 11.39
CA TYR A 165 -13.62 6.08 12.44
C TYR A 165 -14.93 6.47 11.79
N TYR A 166 -15.84 5.50 11.70
CA TYR A 166 -17.00 5.59 10.84
C TYR A 166 -18.11 6.46 11.44
N GLU A 167 -18.53 6.12 12.66
CA GLU A 167 -19.63 6.75 13.39
C GLU A 167 -19.21 7.02 14.83
N GLY A 168 -19.75 8.10 15.41
CA GLY A 168 -19.52 8.53 16.77
C GLY A 168 -19.29 10.05 16.89
N GLU A 169 -18.87 10.49 18.06
CA GLU A 169 -18.63 11.91 18.34
C GLU A 169 -17.32 12.39 17.71
N ASN A 170 -17.28 13.68 17.34
CA ASN A 170 -16.06 14.32 16.85
C ASN A 170 -15.12 14.67 18.01
N GLY A 171 -13.82 14.75 17.72
CA GLY A 171 -12.82 15.18 18.68
C GLY A 171 -12.52 14.18 19.81
N VAL A 172 -12.74 12.88 19.59
CA VAL A 172 -12.47 11.80 20.57
C VAL A 172 -11.35 10.87 20.09
N ASP A 173 -10.69 10.14 20.99
CA ASP A 173 -9.81 9.02 20.62
C ASP A 173 -10.59 7.69 20.72
N PRO A 174 -11.02 7.11 19.58
CA PRO A 174 -11.86 5.92 19.60
C PRO A 174 -11.07 4.61 19.73
N TYR A 175 -9.73 4.64 19.68
CA TYR A 175 -8.91 3.43 19.55
C TYR A 175 -7.99 3.18 20.76
N PHE A 176 -7.45 4.25 21.36
CA PHE A 176 -6.32 4.12 22.30
C PHE A 176 -6.61 4.66 23.70
N LYS A 177 -7.89 4.72 24.11
CA LYS A 177 -8.33 5.16 25.45
C LYS A 177 -7.77 6.54 25.86
N GLY A 178 -7.74 7.48 24.92
CA GLY A 178 -7.25 8.84 25.15
C GLY A 178 -5.73 9.00 25.04
N LEU A 179 -4.97 7.92 24.82
CA LEU A 179 -3.53 7.99 24.62
C LEU A 179 -3.14 8.39 23.20
N GLY A 180 -4.04 8.18 22.23
CA GLY A 180 -3.84 8.45 20.82
C GLY A 180 -4.43 9.80 20.39
N PRO A 181 -4.24 10.19 19.11
CA PRO A 181 -4.75 11.45 18.61
C PRO A 181 -6.27 11.34 18.38
N LYS A 182 -6.97 12.47 18.53
CA LYS A 182 -8.42 12.59 18.29
C LYS A 182 -8.81 12.32 16.82
N ARG A 183 -10.03 11.84 16.60
CA ARG A 183 -10.68 11.58 15.30
C ARG A 183 -12.03 12.28 15.24
N ASP A 184 -12.46 12.55 14.02
CA ASP A 184 -13.81 13.02 13.72
C ASP A 184 -14.52 11.97 12.87
N ALA A 185 -15.84 11.86 13.02
CA ALA A 185 -16.65 10.87 12.32
C ALA A 185 -16.58 11.04 10.80
N CYS A 186 -16.65 9.91 10.09
CA CYS A 186 -16.52 9.88 8.64
C CYS A 186 -17.65 10.69 7.96
N GLN A 187 -17.26 11.57 7.04
CA GLN A 187 -18.21 12.36 6.22
C GLN A 187 -18.72 11.60 4.99
N LYS A 188 -18.49 10.27 4.90
CA LYS A 188 -19.10 9.38 3.89
C LYS A 188 -18.95 9.89 2.44
N CYS A 189 -17.77 10.42 2.10
CA CYS A 189 -17.53 11.22 0.88
C CYS A 189 -16.84 10.50 -0.29
N ALA A 190 -16.46 9.23 -0.13
CA ALA A 190 -15.65 8.42 -1.04
C ALA A 190 -14.27 9.03 -1.41
N GLY A 191 -13.80 10.03 -0.66
CA GLY A 191 -12.54 10.74 -0.92
C GLY A 191 -11.30 10.10 -0.28
N CYS A 192 -11.35 8.83 0.12
CA CYS A 192 -10.29 8.19 0.91
C CYS A 192 -8.93 8.23 0.22
N MET A 193 -8.90 8.09 -1.11
CA MET A 193 -7.69 8.02 -1.93
C MET A 193 -7.04 9.39 -2.22
N LEU A 194 -7.70 10.49 -1.87
CA LEU A 194 -7.14 11.85 -1.95
C LEU A 194 -6.30 12.23 -0.70
N GLY A 195 -6.35 11.40 0.34
CA GLY A 195 -6.06 11.81 1.71
C GLY A 195 -7.34 12.24 2.42
N CYS A 196 -7.50 11.81 3.68
CA CYS A 196 -8.71 12.12 4.44
C CYS A 196 -8.68 13.57 4.93
N GLN A 197 -9.58 14.38 4.37
CA GLN A 197 -9.74 15.79 4.71
C GLN A 197 -10.49 16.04 6.04
N PHE A 198 -11.07 14.98 6.61
CA PHE A 198 -12.01 15.05 7.74
C PHE A 198 -11.49 14.38 8.99
N ASN A 199 -10.18 14.11 9.06
CA ASN A 199 -9.55 13.49 10.22
C ASN A 199 -10.05 12.07 10.60
N SER A 200 -10.99 11.46 9.88
CA SER A 200 -11.62 10.17 10.23
C SER A 200 -10.78 8.93 9.94
N LYS A 201 -9.96 8.99 8.89
CA LYS A 201 -9.11 7.88 8.44
C LYS A 201 -7.96 7.64 9.41
N ASN A 202 -7.76 6.40 9.87
CA ASN A 202 -6.73 6.04 10.84
C ASN A 202 -5.38 5.79 10.14
N THR A 203 -4.84 6.84 9.51
CA THR A 203 -3.55 6.81 8.79
C THR A 203 -2.37 6.50 9.71
N LEU A 204 -1.20 6.19 9.14
CA LEU A 204 -0.04 5.83 9.95
C LEU A 204 0.49 6.97 10.83
N GLU A 205 0.33 8.21 10.39
CA GLU A 205 0.58 9.44 11.17
C GLU A 205 -0.28 9.56 12.44
N LYS A 206 -1.32 8.75 12.53
CA LYS A 206 -2.37 8.81 13.54
C LYS A 206 -2.39 7.58 14.46
N ASN A 207 -1.57 6.57 14.16
CA ASN A 207 -1.36 5.40 15.02
C ASN A 207 0.14 5.19 15.26
N TYR A 208 0.80 4.30 14.52
CA TYR A 208 2.19 3.92 14.69
C TYR A 208 3.15 5.12 14.73
N LEU A 209 3.13 6.02 13.75
CA LEU A 209 4.06 7.16 13.74
C LEU A 209 3.76 8.16 14.86
N PHE A 210 2.50 8.33 15.24
CA PHE A 210 2.12 9.16 16.39
C PHE A 210 2.78 8.64 17.67
N PHE A 211 2.67 7.33 17.93
CA PHE A 211 3.28 6.71 19.09
C PHE A 211 4.81 6.62 18.97
N ALA A 212 5.35 6.44 17.76
CA ALA A 212 6.80 6.49 17.53
C ALA A 212 7.38 7.83 17.99
N GLU A 213 6.77 8.96 17.59
CA GLU A 213 7.19 10.29 18.05
C GLU A 213 6.99 10.45 19.57
N LYS A 214 5.90 9.92 20.14
CA LYS A 214 5.65 9.92 21.59
C LYS A 214 6.72 9.15 22.38
N PHE A 215 7.26 8.08 21.80
CA PHE A 215 8.38 7.31 22.36
C PHE A 215 9.76 7.89 22.01
N GLY A 216 9.84 9.02 21.30
CA GLY A 216 11.08 9.75 21.02
C GLY A 216 11.73 9.47 19.66
N ALA A 217 11.04 8.78 18.74
CA ALA A 217 11.51 8.68 17.36
C ALA A 217 11.49 10.05 16.67
N GLU A 218 12.53 10.35 15.90
CA GLU A 218 12.61 11.55 15.07
C GLU A 218 12.14 11.24 13.64
N ILE A 219 11.33 12.11 13.03
CA ILE A 219 10.92 11.97 11.62
C ILE A 219 11.52 13.11 10.81
N LEU A 220 12.30 12.75 9.79
CA LEU A 220 12.94 13.66 8.84
C LEU A 220 12.22 13.59 7.48
N PRO A 221 11.21 14.44 7.24
CA PRO A 221 10.51 14.50 5.96
C PRO A 221 11.37 15.21 4.89
N GLU A 222 10.86 15.19 3.65
CA GLU A 222 11.46 15.81 2.47
C GLU A 222 12.91 15.36 2.19
N THR A 223 13.29 14.20 2.69
CA THR A 223 14.65 13.68 2.64
C THR A 223 14.63 12.30 2.00
N LYS A 224 15.38 12.14 0.91
CA LYS A 224 15.49 10.90 0.17
C LYS A 224 16.83 10.23 0.49
N VAL A 225 16.78 8.96 0.88
CA VAL A 225 17.98 8.13 0.96
C VAL A 225 18.48 7.78 -0.44
N THR A 226 19.79 7.95 -0.66
CA THR A 226 20.45 7.73 -1.95
C THR A 226 21.49 6.62 -1.94
N GLY A 227 21.89 6.17 -0.75
CA GLY A 227 22.76 5.02 -0.58
C GLY A 227 22.86 4.54 0.87
N ILE A 228 23.28 3.28 1.01
CA ILE A 228 23.57 2.60 2.27
C ILE A 228 24.94 1.94 2.11
N GLU A 229 25.79 2.09 3.11
CA GLU A 229 27.11 1.47 3.16
C GLU A 229 27.33 0.85 4.54
N LYS A 230 27.87 -0.36 4.59
CA LYS A 230 28.26 -1.00 5.84
C LYS A 230 29.75 -0.77 6.06
N ILE A 231 30.11 -0.10 7.16
CA ILE A 231 31.50 0.14 7.57
C ILE A 231 31.66 -0.39 9.01
N ASN A 232 32.47 -1.43 9.18
CA ASN A 232 32.61 -2.13 10.46
C ASN A 232 31.23 -2.54 11.02
N GLU A 233 30.94 -2.13 12.26
CA GLU A 233 29.67 -2.40 12.94
C GLU A 233 28.58 -1.34 12.69
N GLU A 234 28.84 -0.34 11.84
CA GLU A 234 27.91 0.76 11.57
C GLU A 234 27.45 0.83 10.11
N TYR A 235 26.35 1.51 9.88
CA TYR A 235 25.83 1.85 8.57
C TYR A 235 25.92 3.36 8.32
N LEU A 236 26.48 3.73 7.17
CA LEU A 236 26.41 5.07 6.63
C LEU A 236 25.20 5.18 5.70
N VAL A 237 24.31 6.12 5.97
CA VAL A 237 23.10 6.38 5.18
C VAL A 237 23.23 7.73 4.51
N SER A 238 23.44 7.73 3.19
CA SER A 238 23.54 8.95 2.39
C SER A 238 22.16 9.49 2.06
N VAL A 239 21.95 10.79 2.26
CA VAL A 239 20.65 11.44 2.03
C VAL A 239 20.77 12.72 1.23
N GLU A 240 19.69 13.08 0.54
CA GLU A 240 19.54 14.35 -0.18
C GLU A 240 18.14 14.92 0.02
N ASN A 241 18.00 16.23 -0.14
CA ASN A 241 16.70 16.89 -0.19
C ASN A 241 15.95 16.46 -1.47
N SER A 242 14.70 16.04 -1.28
CA SER A 242 13.84 15.47 -2.32
C SER A 242 12.92 16.48 -3.00
N THR A 243 12.70 17.65 -2.39
CA THR A 243 11.74 18.68 -2.82
C THR A 243 12.40 19.95 -3.37
N SER A 244 13.69 20.14 -3.09
CA SER A 244 14.55 21.18 -3.66
C SER A 244 15.22 20.68 -4.94
N ILE A 245 15.18 21.52 -5.98
CA ILE A 245 15.85 21.24 -7.26
C ILE A 245 17.29 21.78 -7.24
N PHE A 246 17.52 22.95 -6.61
CA PHE A 246 18.80 23.66 -6.65
C PHE A 246 19.74 23.30 -5.49
N THR A 247 19.20 23.05 -4.29
CA THR A 247 19.98 22.76 -3.08
C THR A 247 19.66 21.35 -2.59
N LYS A 248 20.49 20.39 -2.97
CA LYS A 248 20.31 18.99 -2.58
C LYS A 248 20.73 18.67 -1.15
N ASN A 249 21.47 19.56 -0.48
CA ASN A 249 21.90 19.42 0.93
C ASN A 249 22.32 17.98 1.26
N LYS A 250 23.26 17.45 0.47
CA LYS A 250 23.72 16.07 0.60
C LYS A 250 24.47 15.92 1.91
N ARG A 251 24.14 14.88 2.69
CA ARG A 251 24.82 14.54 3.94
C ARG A 251 24.76 13.04 4.20
N THR A 252 25.56 12.59 5.15
CA THR A 252 25.62 11.19 5.58
C THR A 252 25.25 11.11 7.06
N LEU A 253 24.40 10.15 7.38
CA LEU A 253 23.96 9.85 8.74
C LEU A 253 24.50 8.49 9.16
N LYS A 254 24.69 8.26 10.47
CA LYS A 254 25.25 7.02 11.02
C LYS A 254 24.21 6.26 11.82
N ALA A 255 24.19 4.95 11.69
CA ALA A 255 23.34 4.07 12.50
C ALA A 255 24.01 2.73 12.82
N LYS A 256 23.62 2.10 13.92
CA LYS A 256 24.04 0.71 14.23
C LYS A 256 23.22 -0.32 13.44
N GLY A 257 21.94 -0.03 13.22
CA GLY A 257 21.04 -0.81 12.37
C GLY A 257 20.24 0.05 11.40
N VAL A 258 19.73 -0.58 10.34
CA VAL A 258 18.91 0.07 9.31
C VAL A 258 17.71 -0.79 8.98
N VAL A 259 16.54 -0.18 8.88
CA VAL A 259 15.33 -0.82 8.35
C VAL A 259 14.98 -0.18 7.01
N VAL A 260 14.97 -0.95 5.93
CA VAL A 260 14.58 -0.49 4.60
C VAL A 260 13.09 -0.75 4.39
N SER A 261 12.31 0.33 4.30
CA SER A 261 10.85 0.34 4.16
C SER A 261 10.39 1.35 3.10
N ALA A 262 11.14 1.46 2.00
CA ALA A 262 10.96 2.49 0.98
C ALA A 262 9.83 2.18 -0.03
N GLY A 263 9.08 1.10 0.20
CA GLY A 263 8.14 0.50 -0.75
C GLY A 263 8.91 -0.26 -1.83
N VAL A 264 8.28 -1.27 -2.45
CA VAL A 264 8.97 -2.21 -3.36
C VAL A 264 9.90 -1.51 -4.36
N ILE A 265 9.40 -0.52 -5.09
CA ILE A 265 10.22 0.18 -6.09
C ILE A 265 11.35 1.01 -5.47
N GLY A 266 11.12 1.63 -4.31
CA GLY A 266 12.14 2.37 -3.59
C GLY A 266 13.24 1.44 -3.05
N THR A 267 12.83 0.33 -2.42
CA THR A 267 13.70 -0.69 -1.84
C THR A 267 14.51 -1.39 -2.91
N MET A 268 13.87 -1.82 -4.01
CA MET A 268 14.55 -2.41 -5.16
C MET A 268 15.55 -1.43 -5.77
N LYS A 269 15.17 -0.16 -5.96
CA LYS A 269 16.07 0.86 -6.52
C LYS A 269 17.31 1.06 -5.65
N LEU A 270 17.14 1.09 -4.34
CA LEU A 270 18.23 1.30 -3.40
C LEU A 270 19.15 0.08 -3.36
N LEU A 271 18.62 -1.10 -3.04
CA LEU A 271 19.43 -2.30 -2.81
C LEU A 271 20.09 -2.83 -4.09
N LEU A 272 19.38 -2.83 -5.23
CA LEU A 272 19.97 -3.28 -6.50
C LEU A 272 21.10 -2.35 -6.96
N LYS A 273 20.96 -1.03 -6.74
CA LYS A 273 22.03 -0.06 -6.99
C LYS A 273 23.22 -0.31 -6.07
N GLU A 274 22.98 -0.46 -4.76
CA GLU A 274 24.07 -0.66 -3.80
C GLU A 274 24.83 -1.98 -4.01
N LYS A 275 24.13 -3.01 -4.48
CA LYS A 275 24.77 -4.28 -4.84
C LYS A 275 25.55 -4.19 -6.15
N TYR A 276 24.90 -3.76 -7.24
CA TYR A 276 25.44 -3.94 -8.59
C TYR A 276 26.19 -2.73 -9.16
N GLU A 277 25.91 -1.52 -8.67
CA GLU A 277 26.58 -0.30 -9.16
C GLU A 277 27.67 0.18 -8.21
N THR A 278 27.34 0.40 -6.93
CA THR A 278 28.31 0.97 -5.97
C THR A 278 29.19 -0.10 -5.34
N GLY A 279 28.71 -1.34 -5.25
CA GLY A 279 29.38 -2.44 -4.57
C GLY A 279 29.39 -2.34 -3.04
N LYS A 280 28.71 -1.33 -2.48
CA LYS A 280 28.68 -1.05 -1.03
C LYS A 280 27.90 -2.09 -0.23
N LEU A 281 26.98 -2.79 -0.89
CA LEU A 281 26.27 -3.94 -0.34
C LEU A 281 26.40 -5.19 -1.25
N LYS A 282 27.62 -5.46 -1.74
CA LYS A 282 27.88 -6.55 -2.72
C LYS A 282 27.44 -7.96 -2.27
N ASN A 283 27.49 -8.24 -0.97
CA ASN A 283 27.15 -9.56 -0.39
C ASN A 283 25.64 -9.80 -0.18
N ILE A 284 24.75 -8.89 -0.62
CA ILE A 284 23.31 -9.19 -0.55
C ILE A 284 23.06 -10.40 -1.44
N SER A 285 22.10 -11.26 -1.11
CA SER A 285 21.70 -12.42 -1.93
C SER A 285 21.59 -12.13 -3.43
N ASN A 286 21.93 -13.10 -4.27
CA ASN A 286 21.69 -13.07 -5.72
C ASN A 286 20.20 -13.21 -6.09
N ARG A 287 19.35 -13.54 -5.12
CA ARG A 287 17.88 -13.58 -5.24
C ARG A 287 17.23 -12.19 -5.17
N LEU A 288 18.00 -11.14 -4.90
CA LEU A 288 17.50 -9.76 -4.88
C LEU A 288 16.85 -9.38 -6.21
N GLY A 289 15.62 -8.89 -6.15
CA GLY A 289 14.82 -8.49 -7.31
C GLY A 289 14.02 -9.62 -7.96
N PHE A 290 14.11 -10.86 -7.47
CA PHE A 290 13.30 -11.97 -7.97
C PHE A 290 11.90 -12.00 -7.36
N ASN A 291 10.96 -12.58 -8.10
CA ASN A 291 9.56 -12.76 -7.77
C ASN A 291 8.83 -11.45 -7.40
N ILE A 292 9.05 -10.40 -8.19
CA ILE A 292 8.22 -9.19 -8.18
C ILE A 292 6.83 -9.53 -8.68
N ARG A 293 5.79 -9.13 -7.95
CA ARG A 293 4.40 -9.43 -8.29
C ARG A 293 3.51 -8.21 -8.17
N THR A 294 2.31 -8.29 -8.72
CA THR A 294 1.34 -7.19 -8.77
C THR A 294 0.01 -7.55 -8.11
N ASN A 295 0.01 -8.57 -7.22
CA ASN A 295 -1.22 -9.16 -6.67
C ASN A 295 -2.17 -9.71 -7.74
N SER A 296 -1.61 -10.08 -8.90
CA SER A 296 -2.28 -10.43 -10.14
C SER A 296 -3.52 -9.57 -10.41
N GLU A 297 -3.30 -8.25 -10.37
CA GLU A 297 -4.34 -7.23 -10.36
C GLU A 297 -4.78 -6.78 -11.76
N MET A 298 -6.08 -6.57 -11.94
CA MET A 298 -6.68 -5.84 -13.06
C MET A 298 -7.60 -4.73 -12.52
N LEU A 299 -7.45 -3.54 -13.07
CA LEU A 299 -8.32 -2.40 -12.81
C LEU A 299 -9.20 -2.14 -14.03
N CYS A 300 -10.49 -2.44 -13.88
CA CYS A 300 -11.53 -2.16 -14.87
C CYS A 300 -12.65 -1.35 -14.20
N GLY A 301 -13.56 -0.75 -14.97
CA GLY A 301 -14.52 0.17 -14.37
C GLY A 301 -15.78 0.36 -15.17
N ILE A 302 -16.72 1.03 -14.53
CA ILE A 302 -18.00 1.43 -15.10
C ILE A 302 -18.08 2.94 -14.97
N SER A 303 -18.44 3.64 -16.05
CA SER A 303 -18.71 5.07 -16.02
C SER A 303 -20.09 5.42 -16.55
N ASN A 304 -20.53 6.65 -16.29
CA ASN A 304 -21.78 7.18 -16.82
C ASN A 304 -23.03 6.35 -16.49
N ALA A 305 -23.03 5.68 -15.34
CA ALA A 305 -24.21 5.00 -14.82
C ALA A 305 -25.42 5.95 -14.73
N ASP A 306 -26.62 5.37 -14.83
CA ASP A 306 -27.91 6.08 -14.72
C ASP A 306 -28.22 6.57 -13.28
N ARG A 307 -27.41 6.15 -12.30
CA ARG A 307 -27.57 6.47 -10.88
C ARG A 307 -26.26 6.82 -10.18
N LYS A 308 -26.33 7.14 -8.88
CA LYS A 308 -25.16 7.44 -8.04
C LYS A 308 -24.52 6.14 -7.57
N LEU A 309 -23.19 6.02 -7.69
CA LEU A 309 -22.42 4.81 -7.34
C LEU A 309 -21.32 5.04 -6.30
N ASN A 310 -21.28 6.20 -5.65
CA ASN A 310 -20.20 6.56 -4.72
C ASN A 310 -20.69 6.94 -3.32
N ASN A 311 -21.60 6.15 -2.76
CA ASN A 311 -22.07 6.36 -1.40
C ASN A 311 -21.00 5.89 -0.39
N SER A 312 -20.94 6.56 0.77
CA SER A 312 -20.00 6.20 1.84
C SER A 312 -18.51 6.29 1.49
N ILE A 313 -17.72 5.26 1.76
CA ILE A 313 -16.25 5.23 1.67
C ILE A 313 -15.77 4.75 0.29
N ALA A 314 -14.45 4.77 0.08
CA ALA A 314 -13.86 4.39 -1.20
C ALA A 314 -14.02 2.90 -1.51
N ILE A 315 -13.83 2.00 -0.55
CA ILE A 315 -13.97 0.55 -0.76
C ILE A 315 -14.95 0.01 0.28
N SER A 316 -16.03 -0.64 -0.15
CA SER A 316 -17.17 -0.98 0.71
C SER A 316 -17.54 -2.46 0.71
N SER A 317 -17.54 -3.11 -0.45
CA SER A 317 -17.92 -4.51 -0.58
C SER A 317 -16.99 -5.27 -1.52
N TYR A 318 -17.04 -6.59 -1.39
CA TYR A 318 -16.33 -7.52 -2.24
C TYR A 318 -17.17 -8.78 -2.49
N PHE A 319 -16.78 -9.58 -3.47
CA PHE A 319 -17.10 -11.01 -3.51
C PHE A 319 -15.98 -11.78 -4.23
N ASN A 320 -16.00 -13.11 -4.08
CA ASN A 320 -15.06 -14.01 -4.76
C ASN A 320 -15.83 -14.79 -5.84
N PRO A 321 -15.64 -14.50 -7.15
CA PRO A 321 -16.32 -15.23 -8.22
C PRO A 321 -15.79 -16.66 -8.43
N ASP A 322 -14.59 -16.95 -7.94
CA ASP A 322 -13.93 -18.25 -7.94
C ASP A 322 -12.96 -18.34 -6.75
N GLU A 323 -12.26 -19.47 -6.61
CA GLU A 323 -11.35 -19.74 -5.49
C GLU A 323 -10.10 -18.83 -5.45
N ASN A 324 -9.72 -18.25 -6.58
CA ASN A 324 -8.45 -17.52 -6.72
C ASN A 324 -8.65 -16.01 -6.92
N THR A 325 -9.88 -15.55 -7.13
CA THR A 325 -10.19 -14.16 -7.51
C THR A 325 -10.99 -13.46 -6.42
N HIS A 326 -10.59 -12.22 -6.12
CA HIS A 326 -11.26 -11.32 -5.22
C HIS A 326 -11.58 -10.01 -5.96
N ILE A 327 -12.83 -9.55 -5.89
CA ILE A 327 -13.26 -8.33 -6.58
C ILE A 327 -13.85 -7.35 -5.58
N GLU A 328 -13.26 -6.17 -5.48
CA GLU A 328 -13.74 -5.08 -4.63
C GLU A 328 -14.34 -3.92 -5.46
N VAL A 329 -15.38 -3.29 -4.91
CA VAL A 329 -15.91 -2.02 -5.44
C VAL A 329 -15.06 -0.86 -4.92
N VAL A 330 -14.52 -0.06 -5.86
CA VAL A 330 -13.67 1.10 -5.57
C VAL A 330 -14.29 2.38 -6.13
N LYS A 331 -14.53 3.34 -5.25
CA LYS A 331 -15.25 4.59 -5.49
C LYS A 331 -14.33 5.78 -5.32
N TYR A 332 -14.60 6.83 -6.09
CA TYR A 332 -13.99 8.15 -5.94
C TYR A 332 -15.05 9.16 -5.47
N ASN A 333 -14.60 10.24 -4.81
CA ASN A 333 -15.52 11.31 -4.45
C ASN A 333 -16.13 11.96 -5.69
N THR A 334 -17.29 12.59 -5.49
CA THR A 334 -18.12 13.15 -6.56
C THR A 334 -17.33 14.02 -7.53
N ASP A 335 -16.45 14.88 -7.02
CA ASP A 335 -15.74 15.87 -7.84
C ASP A 335 -14.44 15.32 -8.47
N SER A 336 -14.10 14.05 -8.27
CA SER A 336 -12.95 13.40 -8.90
C SER A 336 -13.24 12.86 -10.29
N GLY A 337 -12.19 12.73 -11.10
CA GLY A 337 -12.27 12.19 -12.46
C GLY A 337 -10.96 12.12 -13.23
N ALA A 338 -9.85 12.67 -12.70
CA ALA A 338 -8.55 12.65 -13.38
C ALA A 338 -8.05 11.22 -13.59
N MET A 339 -8.17 10.35 -12.57
CA MET A 339 -7.79 8.93 -12.68
C MET A 339 -8.63 8.19 -13.72
N GLY A 340 -9.92 8.53 -13.84
CA GLY A 340 -10.82 7.97 -14.86
C GLY A 340 -10.42 8.32 -16.29
N ARG A 341 -9.57 9.34 -16.52
CA ARG A 341 -9.03 9.67 -17.85
C ARG A 341 -7.93 8.72 -18.33
N MET A 342 -7.42 7.88 -17.44
CA MET A 342 -6.49 6.81 -17.79
C MET A 342 -7.20 5.55 -18.29
N SER A 343 -8.51 5.63 -18.57
CA SER A 343 -9.33 4.51 -19.04
C SER A 343 -9.88 4.78 -20.44
N ALA A 344 -10.20 3.72 -21.18
CA ALA A 344 -10.85 3.78 -22.49
C ALA A 344 -11.93 2.69 -22.61
N LEU A 345 -12.75 2.77 -23.66
CA LEU A 345 -13.83 1.79 -23.89
C LEU A 345 -13.28 0.36 -23.91
N ALA A 346 -13.93 -0.53 -23.15
CA ALA A 346 -13.53 -1.93 -23.05
C ALA A 346 -13.46 -2.61 -24.45
N THR A 347 -12.41 -3.39 -24.69
CA THR A 347 -12.14 -4.03 -26.00
C THR A 347 -12.19 -5.57 -25.95
N GLY A 348 -12.41 -6.16 -24.78
CA GLY A 348 -12.43 -7.60 -24.59
C GLY A 348 -11.04 -8.27 -24.79
N PRO A 349 -11.00 -9.61 -24.86
CA PRO A 349 -9.74 -10.33 -25.00
C PRO A 349 -9.21 -10.13 -26.43
N ALA A 350 -7.93 -9.75 -26.54
CA ALA A 350 -7.21 -9.58 -27.80
C ALA A 350 -5.73 -9.30 -27.56
N ARG A 351 -4.90 -9.54 -28.58
CA ARG A 351 -3.51 -9.04 -28.63
C ARG A 351 -3.50 -7.50 -28.76
N THR A 352 -2.43 -6.84 -28.33
CA THR A 352 -2.32 -5.36 -28.27
C THR A 352 -2.79 -4.64 -29.54
N GLY A 353 -2.29 -5.03 -30.72
CA GLY A 353 -2.70 -4.41 -32.00
C GLY A 353 -4.19 -4.61 -32.32
N VAL A 354 -4.74 -5.77 -31.97
CA VAL A 354 -6.16 -6.07 -32.15
C VAL A 354 -7.02 -5.31 -31.14
N ARG A 355 -6.58 -5.15 -29.89
CA ARG A 355 -7.26 -4.28 -28.91
C ARG A 355 -7.32 -2.84 -29.39
N PHE A 356 -6.23 -2.32 -29.95
CA PHE A 356 -6.23 -0.98 -30.52
C PHE A 356 -7.22 -0.84 -31.68
N ALA A 357 -7.22 -1.78 -32.64
CA ALA A 357 -8.20 -1.78 -33.73
C ALA A 357 -9.66 -1.89 -33.21
N LYS A 358 -9.90 -2.73 -32.20
CA LYS A 358 -11.21 -2.83 -31.54
C LYS A 358 -11.60 -1.54 -30.82
N LEU A 359 -10.65 -0.82 -30.21
CA LEU A 359 -10.93 0.50 -29.63
C LEU A 359 -11.41 1.48 -30.70
N ILE A 360 -10.71 1.57 -31.83
CA ILE A 360 -11.13 2.42 -32.96
C ILE A 360 -12.51 2.00 -33.48
N GLY A 361 -12.75 0.69 -33.66
CA GLY A 361 -14.05 0.15 -34.05
C GLY A 361 -15.17 0.48 -33.04
N ASN A 362 -14.89 0.38 -31.74
CA ASN A 362 -15.82 0.75 -30.67
C ASN A 362 -16.11 2.25 -30.66
N ILE A 363 -15.13 3.10 -30.94
CA ILE A 363 -15.33 4.55 -31.08
C ILE A 363 -16.24 4.85 -32.27
N ALA A 364 -15.99 4.21 -33.41
CA ALA A 364 -16.79 4.41 -34.63
C ALA A 364 -18.23 3.89 -34.49
N THR A 365 -18.43 2.74 -33.83
CA THR A 365 -19.76 2.11 -33.68
C THR A 365 -20.54 2.61 -32.47
N LYS A 366 -19.87 3.15 -31.45
CA LYS A 366 -20.49 3.67 -30.21
C LYS A 366 -20.03 5.11 -29.92
N PRO A 367 -20.17 6.06 -30.87
CA PRO A 367 -19.63 7.41 -30.73
C PRO A 367 -20.21 8.16 -29.53
N ILE A 368 -21.49 7.97 -29.23
CA ILE A 368 -22.13 8.59 -28.06
C ILE A 368 -21.53 8.07 -26.75
N GLN A 369 -21.24 6.77 -26.64
CA GLN A 369 -20.61 6.21 -25.46
C GLN A 369 -19.19 6.76 -25.30
N PHE A 370 -18.40 6.79 -26.37
CA PHE A 370 -17.07 7.39 -26.37
C PHE A 370 -17.12 8.87 -25.94
N LEU A 371 -18.01 9.67 -26.53
CA LEU A 371 -18.13 11.08 -26.17
C LEU A 371 -18.52 11.24 -24.69
N LYS A 372 -19.46 10.43 -24.20
CA LYS A 372 -19.89 10.42 -22.80
C LYS A 372 -18.75 10.02 -21.85
N SER A 373 -17.99 8.97 -22.15
CA SER A 373 -16.89 8.53 -21.28
C SER A 373 -15.73 9.52 -21.28
N THR A 374 -15.41 10.10 -22.44
CA THR A 374 -14.23 10.95 -22.65
C THR A 374 -14.46 12.41 -22.26
N PHE A 375 -15.63 12.99 -22.55
CA PHE A 375 -15.87 14.43 -22.36
C PHE A 375 -16.82 14.78 -21.20
N LYS A 376 -17.58 13.82 -20.63
CA LYS A 376 -18.37 14.08 -19.40
C LYS A 376 -17.47 14.08 -18.17
N ILE A 377 -16.75 15.19 -18.00
CA ILE A 377 -15.73 15.39 -16.96
C ILE A 377 -16.35 15.73 -15.60
N ARG A 378 -17.45 16.48 -15.60
CA ARG A 378 -18.08 16.98 -14.38
C ARG A 378 -18.76 15.85 -13.62
N LYS A 379 -18.45 15.73 -12.33
CA LYS A 379 -19.01 14.75 -11.39
C LYS A 379 -18.80 13.29 -11.80
N TRP A 380 -17.68 12.96 -12.47
CA TRP A 380 -17.39 11.60 -12.93
C TRP A 380 -17.49 10.57 -11.80
N GLY A 381 -16.87 10.85 -10.64
CA GLY A 381 -16.91 9.96 -9.49
C GLY A 381 -18.31 9.68 -8.94
N ARG A 382 -19.31 10.53 -9.23
CA ARG A 382 -20.70 10.31 -8.80
C ARG A 382 -21.33 9.08 -9.45
N SER A 383 -21.05 8.85 -10.73
CA SER A 383 -21.73 7.84 -11.58
C SER A 383 -20.72 6.85 -12.16
N SER A 384 -19.62 6.62 -11.45
CA SER A 384 -18.56 5.72 -11.89
C SER A 384 -17.97 4.99 -10.70
N LEU A 385 -17.52 3.76 -10.94
CA LEU A 385 -16.73 2.98 -10.00
C LEU A 385 -15.69 2.15 -10.74
N ILE A 386 -14.69 1.70 -10.00
CA ILE A 386 -13.65 0.79 -10.45
C ILE A 386 -13.88 -0.54 -9.75
N LEU A 387 -13.73 -1.64 -10.48
CA LEU A 387 -13.61 -2.98 -9.93
C LEU A 387 -12.12 -3.29 -9.80
N LEU A 388 -11.69 -3.44 -8.55
CA LEU A 388 -10.35 -3.92 -8.22
C LEU A 388 -10.39 -5.44 -8.19
N VAL A 389 -9.83 -6.05 -9.23
CA VAL A 389 -9.75 -7.52 -9.37
C VAL A 389 -8.35 -7.94 -8.94
N MET A 390 -8.25 -8.83 -7.96
CA MET A 390 -6.98 -9.36 -7.44
C MET A 390 -7.01 -10.88 -7.50
N GLN A 391 -5.87 -11.52 -7.79
CA GLN A 391 -5.76 -12.97 -7.79
C GLN A 391 -4.59 -13.50 -6.96
N SER A 392 -4.74 -14.73 -6.46
CA SER A 392 -3.73 -15.48 -5.70
C SER A 392 -2.72 -16.27 -6.57
N LEU A 393 -2.79 -16.10 -7.89
CA LEU A 393 -1.97 -16.85 -8.85
C LEU A 393 -0.47 -16.54 -8.74
N GLU A 394 0.40 -17.45 -9.18
CA GLU A 394 1.86 -17.39 -8.92
C GLU A 394 2.67 -16.57 -9.93
N GLU A 395 2.05 -15.75 -10.78
CA GLU A 395 2.80 -14.99 -11.77
C GLU A 395 3.78 -14.02 -11.10
N SER A 396 4.99 -13.98 -11.64
CA SER A 396 6.03 -13.12 -11.11
C SER A 396 7.05 -12.69 -12.15
N MET A 397 7.71 -11.58 -11.85
CA MET A 397 8.67 -10.89 -12.69
C MET A 397 9.99 -10.71 -11.93
N THR A 398 11.05 -10.36 -12.64
CA THR A 398 12.35 -10.07 -12.02
C THR A 398 12.77 -8.63 -12.31
N LEU A 399 13.05 -7.85 -11.27
CA LEU A 399 13.68 -6.53 -11.37
C LEU A 399 15.20 -6.66 -11.29
N LYS A 400 15.91 -5.98 -12.19
CA LYS A 400 17.37 -5.92 -12.23
C LYS A 400 17.86 -4.48 -12.28
N TRP A 401 19.12 -4.30 -11.85
CA TRP A 401 19.86 -3.09 -12.13
C TRP A 401 20.49 -3.18 -13.53
N SER A 402 20.18 -2.22 -14.39
CA SER A 402 20.81 -2.08 -15.70
C SER A 402 21.76 -0.90 -15.67
N LYS A 403 23.06 -1.12 -15.83
CA LYS A 403 24.03 -0.05 -16.06
C LYS A 403 23.83 0.55 -17.45
N GLY A 404 24.00 1.86 -17.56
CA GLY A 404 23.95 2.59 -18.83
C GLY A 404 24.98 3.72 -18.83
N LEU A 405 25.19 4.34 -20.00
CA LEU A 405 26.19 5.41 -20.19
C LEU A 405 25.97 6.63 -19.28
N PHE A 406 24.72 6.88 -18.87
CA PHE A 406 24.33 8.02 -18.01
C PHE A 406 23.96 7.59 -16.58
N GLY A 407 24.47 6.44 -16.14
CA GLY A 407 24.15 5.83 -14.85
C GLY A 407 23.15 4.68 -14.96
N GLY A 408 23.00 3.93 -13.87
CA GLY A 408 22.12 2.77 -13.84
C GLY A 408 20.65 3.10 -13.57
N LYS A 409 19.78 2.17 -13.99
CA LYS A 409 18.34 2.24 -13.75
C LYS A 409 17.73 0.87 -13.47
N LEU A 410 16.58 0.86 -12.82
CA LEU A 410 15.76 -0.33 -12.69
C LEU A 410 15.18 -0.73 -14.05
N LYS A 411 15.16 -2.03 -14.32
CA LYS A 411 14.54 -2.63 -15.49
C LYS A 411 14.02 -4.01 -15.14
N PHE A 412 12.88 -4.40 -15.70
CA PHE A 412 12.44 -5.80 -15.65
C PHE A 412 13.27 -6.68 -16.58
N ASP A 413 13.54 -7.91 -16.15
CA ASP A 413 14.22 -8.92 -16.95
C ASP A 413 13.21 -9.58 -17.89
N PRO A 414 13.32 -9.39 -19.23
CA PRO A 414 12.37 -9.98 -20.16
C PRO A 414 12.46 -11.51 -20.24
N LYS A 415 13.57 -12.13 -19.81
CA LYS A 415 13.76 -13.58 -19.88
C LYS A 415 13.16 -14.33 -18.68
N ASN A 416 13.12 -13.67 -17.53
CA ASN A 416 12.69 -14.26 -16.24
C ASN A 416 11.47 -13.51 -15.68
N SER A 417 10.57 -13.10 -16.57
CA SER A 417 9.31 -12.46 -16.20
C SER A 417 8.14 -13.16 -16.87
N PHE A 418 7.30 -13.77 -16.05
CA PHE A 418 5.98 -14.23 -16.46
C PHE A 418 5.04 -13.05 -16.22
N ALA A 419 4.74 -12.34 -17.31
CA ALA A 419 3.95 -11.11 -17.23
C ALA A 419 2.55 -11.42 -16.70
N VAL A 420 2.14 -10.69 -15.66
CA VAL A 420 0.78 -10.73 -15.14
C VAL A 420 -0.19 -10.36 -16.27
N PRO A 421 -1.22 -11.19 -16.53
CA PRO A 421 -2.20 -10.87 -17.56
C PRO A 421 -2.85 -9.51 -17.27
N ALA A 422 -2.75 -8.59 -18.22
CA ALA A 422 -3.44 -7.30 -18.10
C ALA A 422 -4.98 -7.45 -18.21
N TYR A 423 -5.45 -8.59 -18.70
CA TYR A 423 -6.86 -8.91 -18.90
C TYR A 423 -7.20 -10.18 -18.11
N ILE A 424 -8.19 -10.08 -17.23
CA ILE A 424 -8.71 -11.16 -16.40
C ILE A 424 -10.17 -11.38 -16.77
N ASP A 425 -10.48 -12.54 -17.39
CA ASP A 425 -11.78 -12.85 -18.00
C ASP A 425 -12.95 -12.74 -17.01
N VAL A 426 -12.80 -13.33 -15.82
CA VAL A 426 -13.85 -13.29 -14.79
C VAL A 426 -14.15 -11.86 -14.33
N GLY A 427 -13.12 -11.02 -14.16
CA GLY A 427 -13.30 -9.60 -13.81
C GLY A 427 -14.04 -8.81 -14.89
N GLN A 428 -13.82 -9.15 -16.16
CA GLN A 428 -14.48 -8.51 -17.30
C GLN A 428 -15.94 -8.90 -17.39
N LYS A 429 -16.27 -10.17 -17.13
CA LYS A 429 -17.67 -10.63 -17.01
C LYS A 429 -18.41 -9.86 -15.93
N VAL A 430 -17.79 -9.67 -14.76
CA VAL A 430 -18.37 -8.89 -13.66
C VAL A 430 -18.55 -7.42 -14.07
N MET A 431 -17.54 -6.80 -14.69
CA MET A 431 -17.65 -5.43 -15.19
C MET A 431 -18.82 -5.25 -16.17
N HIS A 432 -18.96 -6.16 -17.14
CA HIS A 432 -20.04 -6.08 -18.13
C HIS A 432 -21.42 -6.26 -17.49
N ARG A 433 -21.60 -7.26 -16.61
CA ARG A 433 -22.85 -7.44 -15.86
C ARG A 433 -23.19 -6.22 -15.00
N TYR A 434 -22.19 -5.64 -14.35
CA TYR A 434 -22.35 -4.43 -13.56
C TYR A 434 -22.79 -3.26 -14.44
N ALA A 435 -22.11 -3.04 -15.57
CA ALA A 435 -22.44 -1.99 -16.52
C ALA A 435 -23.87 -2.13 -17.05
N GLU A 436 -24.33 -3.35 -17.35
CA GLU A 436 -25.70 -3.63 -17.79
C GLU A 436 -26.73 -3.26 -16.71
N LYS A 437 -26.52 -3.65 -15.45
CA LYS A 437 -27.45 -3.36 -14.33
C LYS A 437 -27.61 -1.86 -14.02
N VAL A 438 -26.65 -1.03 -14.43
CA VAL A 438 -26.66 0.43 -14.16
C VAL A 438 -26.70 1.29 -15.42
N SER A 439 -26.99 0.69 -16.58
CA SER A 439 -26.96 1.37 -17.88
C SER A 439 -25.65 2.15 -18.13
N GLY A 440 -24.55 1.62 -17.61
CA GLY A 440 -23.23 2.24 -17.61
C GLY A 440 -22.38 1.86 -18.82
N ILE A 441 -21.20 2.45 -18.89
CA ILE A 441 -20.21 2.23 -19.94
C ILE A 441 -19.03 1.45 -19.35
N PRO A 442 -18.72 0.24 -19.85
CA PRO A 442 -17.58 -0.53 -19.39
C PRO A 442 -16.27 0.06 -19.93
N LEU A 443 -15.28 0.20 -19.03
CA LEU A 443 -13.98 0.80 -19.30
C LEU A 443 -12.84 -0.09 -18.81
N ASN A 444 -11.76 -0.14 -19.59
CA ASN A 444 -10.49 -0.73 -19.19
C ASN A 444 -9.41 0.32 -19.02
N ALA A 445 -8.38 -0.01 -18.26
CA ALA A 445 -7.18 0.81 -18.18
C ALA A 445 -6.58 1.02 -19.59
N GLY A 446 -6.25 2.27 -19.91
CA GLY A 446 -5.61 2.61 -21.18
C GLY A 446 -4.25 1.95 -21.36
N SER A 447 -3.52 1.70 -20.25
CA SER A 447 -2.27 0.94 -20.27
C SER A 447 -2.47 -0.52 -20.70
N GLU A 448 -3.57 -1.15 -20.30
CA GLU A 448 -3.95 -2.50 -20.74
C GLU A 448 -4.26 -2.52 -22.24
N ILE A 449 -5.06 -1.58 -22.72
CA ILE A 449 -5.51 -1.54 -24.12
C ILE A 449 -4.34 -1.20 -25.06
N LEU A 450 -3.57 -0.17 -24.74
CA LEU A 450 -2.55 0.38 -25.65
C LEU A 450 -1.23 -0.36 -25.58
N LEU A 451 -0.86 -0.91 -24.41
CA LEU A 451 0.49 -1.42 -24.15
C LEU A 451 0.50 -2.85 -23.61
N ASN A 452 -0.67 -3.44 -23.32
CA ASN A 452 -0.79 -4.71 -22.58
C ASN A 452 -0.05 -4.66 -21.23
N THR A 453 -0.13 -3.50 -20.57
CA THR A 453 0.53 -3.21 -19.30
C THR A 453 -0.52 -3.16 -18.18
N PRO A 454 -0.55 -4.11 -17.23
CA PRO A 454 -1.44 -4.05 -16.08
C PRO A 454 -1.15 -2.83 -15.22
N MET A 455 -2.20 -2.32 -14.56
CA MET A 455 -2.08 -1.27 -13.55
C MET A 455 -2.33 -1.88 -12.17
N THR A 456 -1.47 -1.57 -11.19
CA THR A 456 -1.57 -2.13 -9.84
C THR A 456 -1.28 -1.08 -8.77
N ALA A 457 -2.01 -1.14 -7.66
CA ALA A 457 -1.65 -0.45 -6.42
C ALA A 457 -0.83 -1.36 -5.46
N HIS A 458 -0.69 -2.64 -5.80
CA HIS A 458 -0.17 -3.69 -4.94
C HIS A 458 1.04 -4.38 -5.58
N ILE A 459 2.10 -3.62 -5.83
CA ILE A 459 3.41 -4.19 -6.18
C ILE A 459 4.01 -4.87 -4.94
N LEU A 460 4.52 -6.09 -5.10
CA LEU A 460 4.99 -6.99 -4.04
C LEU A 460 6.29 -7.70 -4.42
N GLY A 461 7.00 -8.26 -3.44
CA GLY A 461 8.17 -9.14 -3.65
C GLY A 461 9.47 -8.42 -3.99
N GLY A 462 10.53 -9.21 -4.19
CA GLY A 462 11.89 -8.73 -4.54
C GLY A 462 12.92 -8.88 -3.43
N CYS A 463 12.47 -9.01 -2.18
CA CYS A 463 13.28 -9.31 -0.99
C CYS A 463 12.73 -10.56 -0.29
N ASN A 464 12.51 -11.63 -1.06
CA ASN A 464 11.86 -12.84 -0.54
C ASN A 464 12.69 -13.48 0.56
N MET A 465 12.02 -14.12 1.50
CA MET A 465 12.65 -14.87 2.57
C MET A 465 13.25 -16.19 2.04
N GLY A 466 14.32 -16.65 2.67
CA GLY A 466 14.91 -17.96 2.43
C GLY A 466 15.77 -18.40 3.62
N LYS A 467 16.11 -19.68 3.67
CA LYS A 467 16.92 -20.26 4.76
C LYS A 467 18.29 -19.59 4.88
N ASP A 468 18.89 -19.26 3.75
CA ASP A 468 20.19 -18.59 3.64
C ASP A 468 20.22 -17.62 2.46
N ALA A 469 21.39 -17.02 2.21
CA ALA A 469 21.61 -16.03 1.16
C ALA A 469 21.50 -16.60 -0.27
N GLU A 470 21.57 -17.92 -0.47
CA GLU A 470 21.42 -18.53 -1.79
C GLU A 470 19.93 -18.73 -2.13
N GLU A 471 19.11 -19.01 -1.13
CA GLU A 471 17.67 -19.24 -1.30
C GLU A 471 16.82 -17.96 -1.25
N GLY A 472 17.21 -16.98 -0.42
CA GLY A 472 16.46 -15.73 -0.24
C GLY A 472 17.32 -14.52 0.13
N VAL A 473 16.68 -13.36 0.18
CA VAL A 473 17.33 -12.07 0.53
C VAL A 473 17.36 -11.85 2.03
N VAL A 474 16.30 -12.26 2.72
CA VAL A 474 16.13 -12.08 4.15
C VAL A 474 15.91 -13.40 4.88
N ASN A 475 16.28 -13.46 6.15
CA ASN A 475 16.02 -14.62 7.01
C ASN A 475 14.59 -14.61 7.58
N GLU A 476 14.28 -15.56 8.46
CA GLU A 476 12.96 -15.70 9.10
C GLU A 476 12.52 -14.54 9.99
N LYS A 477 13.41 -13.58 10.27
CA LYS A 477 13.14 -12.35 11.03
C LYS A 477 13.16 -11.11 10.14
N PHE A 478 13.23 -11.31 8.82
CA PHE A 478 13.33 -10.26 7.80
C PHE A 478 14.62 -9.42 7.87
N GLU A 479 15.66 -9.96 8.51
CA GLU A 479 17.02 -9.41 8.45
C GLU A 479 17.71 -9.88 7.17
N VAL A 480 18.42 -8.97 6.49
CA VAL A 480 19.14 -9.25 5.25
C VAL A 480 20.31 -10.16 5.54
N HIS A 481 20.36 -11.30 4.83
CA HIS A 481 21.48 -12.23 4.96
C HIS A 481 22.81 -11.52 4.69
N ASN A 482 23.84 -11.87 5.48
CA ASN A 482 25.18 -11.27 5.44
C ASN A 482 25.30 -9.80 5.91
N TYR A 483 24.21 -9.18 6.39
CA TYR A 483 24.24 -7.81 6.92
C TYR A 483 23.52 -7.70 8.27
N PRO A 484 24.23 -7.95 9.37
CA PRO A 484 23.66 -7.86 10.72
C PRO A 484 23.06 -6.48 11.00
N ASN A 485 21.86 -6.46 11.54
CA ASN A 485 21.04 -5.28 11.82
C ASN A 485 20.56 -4.50 10.59
N LEU A 486 20.63 -5.05 9.38
CA LEU A 486 19.94 -4.52 8.20
C LEU A 486 18.66 -5.33 7.96
N TYR A 487 17.50 -4.70 8.04
CA TYR A 487 16.20 -5.33 7.84
C TYR A 487 15.50 -4.78 6.60
N VAL A 488 14.60 -5.55 5.99
CA VAL A 488 13.68 -5.06 4.96
C VAL A 488 12.25 -5.32 5.43
N LEU A 489 11.45 -4.26 5.56
CA LEU A 489 10.08 -4.34 6.07
C LEU A 489 9.15 -3.44 5.26
N ASP A 490 8.71 -3.93 4.10
CA ASP A 490 7.67 -3.33 3.27
C ASP A 490 7.04 -4.39 2.34
N GLY A 491 6.34 -3.99 1.27
CA GLY A 491 5.76 -4.94 0.32
C GLY A 491 6.77 -5.89 -0.36
N SER A 492 8.08 -5.60 -0.29
CA SER A 492 9.10 -6.39 -0.99
C SER A 492 9.43 -7.72 -0.33
N ILE A 493 9.06 -7.89 0.95
CA ILE A 493 9.21 -9.18 1.66
C ILE A 493 8.01 -10.11 1.46
N ILE A 494 6.94 -9.65 0.79
CA ILE A 494 5.74 -10.46 0.59
C ILE A 494 6.05 -11.62 -0.38
N PRO A 495 5.92 -12.89 0.06
CA PRO A 495 6.48 -14.05 -0.65
C PRO A 495 5.70 -14.49 -1.88
N CYS A 496 4.40 -14.18 -1.96
CA CYS A 496 3.48 -14.57 -3.04
C CYS A 496 2.31 -13.57 -3.17
N ASN A 497 1.48 -13.71 -4.20
CA ASN A 497 0.28 -12.88 -4.34
C ASN A 497 -0.73 -13.21 -3.23
N LEU A 498 -1.25 -12.17 -2.58
CA LEU A 498 -2.17 -12.35 -1.45
C LEU A 498 -3.59 -12.67 -1.93
N GLY A 499 -3.97 -12.14 -3.10
CA GLY A 499 -5.36 -12.11 -3.54
C GLY A 499 -6.22 -11.11 -2.78
N VAL A 500 -5.63 -10.32 -1.87
CA VAL A 500 -6.28 -9.28 -1.06
C VAL A 500 -5.33 -8.11 -0.82
N ASN A 501 -5.81 -6.99 -0.24
CA ASN A 501 -4.97 -5.80 -0.03
C ASN A 501 -3.81 -6.07 0.96
N PRO A 502 -2.58 -5.63 0.66
CA PRO A 502 -1.39 -6.05 1.39
C PRO A 502 -1.09 -5.25 2.66
N SER A 503 -1.77 -4.13 2.91
CA SER A 503 -1.49 -3.23 4.03
C SER A 503 -1.48 -3.96 5.37
N LEU A 504 -2.52 -4.75 5.66
CA LEU A 504 -2.63 -5.50 6.91
C LEU A 504 -1.53 -6.55 7.05
N THR A 505 -1.22 -7.28 5.98
CA THR A 505 -0.15 -8.30 5.99
C THR A 505 1.22 -7.66 6.18
N ILE A 506 1.53 -6.57 5.48
CA ILE A 506 2.80 -5.85 5.65
C ILE A 506 2.96 -5.38 7.10
N THR A 507 1.91 -4.78 7.69
CA THR A 507 1.93 -4.38 9.10
C THR A 507 2.16 -5.57 10.04
N SER A 508 1.49 -6.69 9.79
CA SER A 508 1.58 -7.90 10.63
C SER A 508 2.96 -8.54 10.58
N LEU A 509 3.56 -8.68 9.39
CA LEU A 509 4.93 -9.17 9.25
C LEU A 509 5.95 -8.24 9.90
N SER A 510 5.72 -6.93 9.84
CA SER A 510 6.58 -5.94 10.51
C SER A 510 6.47 -6.03 12.03
N GLU A 511 5.26 -6.23 12.57
CA GLU A 511 5.05 -6.46 14.00
C GLU A 511 5.75 -7.75 14.46
N TYR A 512 5.65 -8.82 13.66
CA TYR A 512 6.38 -10.06 13.90
C TYR A 512 7.90 -9.82 13.90
N ALA A 513 8.45 -9.16 12.88
CA ALA A 513 9.89 -8.88 12.81
C ALA A 513 10.38 -8.09 14.03
N MET A 514 9.70 -7.00 14.35
CA MET A 514 10.07 -6.13 15.46
C MET A 514 9.91 -6.81 16.81
N SER A 515 9.06 -7.83 16.95
CA SER A 515 8.94 -8.59 18.20
C SER A 515 10.21 -9.39 18.55
N HIS A 516 11.06 -9.71 17.57
CA HIS A 516 12.30 -10.45 17.78
C HIS A 516 13.49 -9.58 18.20
N ILE A 517 13.37 -8.25 18.10
CA ILE A 517 14.39 -7.33 18.59
C ILE A 517 14.21 -7.20 20.11
N PRO A 518 15.24 -7.43 20.95
CA PRO A 518 15.09 -7.32 22.40
C PRO A 518 14.83 -5.87 22.83
N GLU A 519 14.43 -5.67 24.08
CA GLU A 519 14.44 -4.32 24.65
C GLU A 519 15.89 -3.84 24.83
N LYS A 520 16.11 -2.54 24.64
CA LYS A 520 17.42 -1.95 24.94
C LYS A 520 17.67 -2.00 26.43
N GLU A 521 18.89 -2.36 26.83
CA GLU A 521 19.29 -2.30 28.23
C GLU A 521 19.03 -0.91 28.81
N GLY A 522 18.39 -0.86 29.99
CA GLY A 522 18.01 0.39 30.63
C GLY A 522 16.80 1.10 30.01
N ASN A 523 16.01 0.43 29.15
CA ASN A 523 14.74 0.95 28.66
C ASN A 523 13.84 1.38 29.83
N ARG A 524 13.29 2.60 29.74
CA ARG A 524 12.36 3.16 30.74
C ARG A 524 10.96 3.41 30.17
N ASN A 525 10.76 3.15 28.88
CA ASN A 525 9.47 3.34 28.25
C ASN A 525 8.50 2.25 28.72
N VAL A 526 7.28 2.67 29.06
CA VAL A 526 6.17 1.75 29.30
C VAL A 526 5.45 1.52 27.97
N SER A 527 5.25 0.27 27.56
CA SER A 527 4.59 -0.03 26.28
C SER A 527 3.19 0.55 26.19
N LEU A 528 2.71 0.83 24.97
CA LEU A 528 1.35 1.31 24.75
C LEU A 528 0.33 0.33 25.33
N GLU A 529 0.54 -0.97 25.11
CA GLU A 529 -0.32 -2.02 25.63
C GLU A 529 -0.41 -1.97 27.17
N GLU A 530 0.71 -1.73 27.87
CA GLU A 530 0.72 -1.61 29.33
C GLU A 530 0.05 -0.30 29.80
N GLN A 531 0.30 0.82 29.13
CA GLN A 531 -0.38 2.09 29.43
C GLN A 531 -1.91 1.94 29.33
N MET A 532 -2.39 1.26 28.28
CA MET A 532 -3.82 1.00 28.08
C MET A 532 -4.43 0.03 29.10
N ARG A 533 -3.63 -0.91 29.61
CA ARG A 533 -4.05 -1.86 30.66
C ARG A 533 -4.26 -1.13 31.99
N VAL A 534 -3.36 -0.22 32.35
CA VAL A 534 -3.44 0.59 33.58
C VAL A 534 -4.69 1.47 33.58
N ILE A 535 -4.96 2.19 32.49
CA ILE A 535 -6.16 3.03 32.35
C ILE A 535 -7.45 2.20 32.44
N GLY A 536 -7.46 1.00 31.85
CA GLY A 536 -8.63 0.12 31.94
C GLY A 536 -8.96 -0.33 33.36
N LYS A 537 -7.94 -0.51 34.22
CA LYS A 537 -8.15 -0.86 35.63
C LYS A 537 -8.71 0.31 36.43
N SER A 538 -8.20 1.53 36.24
CA SER A 538 -8.68 2.71 36.97
C SER A 538 -10.15 3.03 36.67
N GLU A 539 -10.57 2.94 35.40
CA GLU A 539 -11.98 3.14 34.99
C GLU A 539 -12.91 2.08 35.61
N SER A 540 -12.44 0.84 35.77
CA SER A 540 -13.22 -0.23 36.41
C SER A 540 -13.37 -0.03 37.92
N SER A 541 -12.33 0.48 38.60
CA SER A 541 -12.39 0.78 40.03
C SER A 541 -13.30 1.96 40.35
N GLU A 542 -13.28 3.03 39.55
CA GLU A 542 -14.18 4.19 39.73
C GLU A 542 -15.65 3.78 39.53
N LYS A 543 -15.96 2.97 38.50
CA LYS A 543 -17.32 2.44 38.30
C LYS A 543 -17.79 1.56 39.46
N SER A 544 -16.89 0.82 40.10
CA SER A 544 -17.22 -0.01 41.27
C SER A 544 -17.47 0.79 42.56
N GLN A 545 -16.94 2.02 42.64
CA GLN A 545 -17.15 2.93 43.77
C GLN A 545 -18.42 3.79 43.60
N ILE A 546 -18.88 4.01 42.37
CA ILE A 546 -20.15 4.72 42.08
C ILE A 546 -21.38 3.79 42.25
N LEU A 547 -21.16 2.48 42.22
CA LEU A 547 -22.21 1.44 42.40
C LEU A 547 -22.32 0.91 43.85
N LYS A 548 -21.58 1.50 44.80
CA LYS A 548 -21.71 1.27 46.24
C LYS A 548 -22.19 2.55 46.90
#